data_AF-A0A9D4E357-F1
#
_entry.id   AF-A0A9D4E357-F1
#
_cell.length_a   1.000
_cell.length_b   1.000
_cell.length_c   1.000
_cell.angle_alpha   90.00
_cell.angle_beta   90.00
_cell.angle_gamma   90.00
#
_symmetry.space_group_name_H-M   'P 1'
#
loop_
_entity.id
_entity.type
_entity.pdbx_description
1 polymer ?
#
loop_
_entity_poly.entity_id
_entity_poly.type
_entity_poly.pdbx_seq_one_letter_code
_entity_poly.pdbx_strand_id
1 'polypeptide(L)'
;MKYFGDDANDYAFVIMTFSKSEEEFEERFRSNIQAKHPVTSVLKYCKDKRLYIDNKAELQEKNEILEDIVNFIDCENAKKVTPYFSSRFKQTTEASETAKTEEAAKAAEAAKKAEIEHNEELLRVRRETFETYKRDLEKNINEQNIKTAEAKQQIQKLEYEVRLTEIEKKNLEEKAAKAEHQEQYQKELEKKEREKLQREHKEQEEKHQRERKEQAEKYKRQLKEQEDKFKRELKEQEETRQQEREKQEEKHRNKRKEQEEKLQRQREEQEDKYKTELKEKEEKFKSELKLHEMISNRERKQQEDSHQRERQLYEEFKQKLEQDLKDSKDSKCLIQ
;
A
#
# COMPACT_ATOMS: atom_id res chain seq x y z
N MET A 1 -51.21 -80.01 -8.74
CA MET A 1 -52.02 -80.43 -7.58
C MET A 1 -52.76 -81.75 -7.79
N LYS A 2 -53.18 -82.10 -9.02
CA LYS A 2 -53.84 -83.38 -9.37
C LYS A 2 -53.14 -84.66 -8.87
N TYR A 3 -51.83 -84.61 -8.58
CA TYR A 3 -51.03 -85.77 -8.18
C TYR A 3 -50.93 -86.01 -6.66
N PHE A 4 -51.17 -84.99 -5.84
CA PHE A 4 -50.91 -85.07 -4.39
C PHE A 4 -52.19 -85.01 -3.54
N GLY A 5 -53.37 -84.90 -4.17
CA GLY A 5 -54.65 -84.77 -3.47
C GLY A 5 -54.84 -83.39 -2.83
N ASP A 6 -56.06 -83.15 -2.34
CA ASP A 6 -56.44 -81.85 -1.77
C ASP A 6 -55.71 -81.56 -0.44
N ASP A 7 -55.37 -82.61 0.32
CA ASP A 7 -54.63 -82.52 1.59
C ASP A 7 -53.19 -82.00 1.44
N ALA A 8 -52.66 -81.97 0.22
CA ALA A 8 -51.34 -81.40 -0.05
C ALA A 8 -51.30 -79.88 0.17
N ASN A 9 -52.47 -79.20 0.18
CA ASN A 9 -52.56 -77.77 0.45
C ASN A 9 -52.00 -77.38 1.83
N ASP A 10 -52.08 -78.29 2.81
CA ASP A 10 -51.58 -78.06 4.15
C ASP A 10 -50.05 -78.05 4.20
N TYR A 11 -49.39 -78.71 3.24
CA TYR A 11 -47.93 -78.84 3.13
C TYR A 11 -47.31 -77.93 2.06
N ALA A 12 -48.12 -77.31 1.22
CA ALA A 12 -47.63 -76.42 0.17
C ALA A 12 -47.43 -74.99 0.69
N PHE A 13 -46.34 -74.36 0.26
CA PHE A 13 -46.09 -72.93 0.39
C PHE A 13 -45.44 -72.43 -0.90
N VAL A 14 -45.53 -71.12 -1.15
CA VAL A 14 -45.04 -70.50 -2.39
C VAL A 14 -43.74 -69.76 -2.10
N ILE A 15 -42.66 -70.13 -2.79
CA ILE A 15 -41.41 -69.37 -2.76
C ILE A 15 -41.45 -68.37 -3.93
N MET A 16 -41.39 -67.08 -3.62
CA MET A 16 -41.29 -66.00 -4.60
C MET A 16 -39.85 -65.52 -4.66
N THR A 17 -39.25 -65.66 -5.84
CA THR A 17 -37.88 -65.19 -6.09
C THR A 17 -37.91 -63.82 -6.76
N PHE A 18 -37.08 -62.90 -6.28
CA PHE A 18 -36.95 -61.57 -6.86
C PHE A 18 -35.50 -61.10 -6.87
N SER A 19 -35.27 -59.90 -7.41
CA SER A 19 -33.96 -59.29 -7.60
C SER A 19 -33.89 -57.82 -7.11
N LYS A 20 -34.89 -57.39 -6.33
CA LYS A 20 -35.15 -56.01 -5.87
C LYS A 20 -35.63 -56.08 -4.41
N SER A 21 -35.70 -54.98 -3.67
CA SER A 21 -36.15 -55.03 -2.27
C SER A 21 -37.56 -55.63 -2.13
N GLU A 22 -37.81 -56.31 -1.01
CA GLU A 22 -39.09 -56.95 -0.69
C GLU A 22 -40.26 -55.95 -0.75
N GLU A 23 -40.05 -54.71 -0.28
CA GLU A 23 -41.04 -53.63 -0.29
C GLU A 23 -41.46 -53.25 -1.72
N GLU A 24 -40.50 -53.10 -2.64
CA GLU A 24 -40.80 -52.82 -4.05
C GLU A 24 -41.56 -53.98 -4.70
N PHE A 25 -41.23 -55.22 -4.33
CA PHE A 25 -41.92 -56.39 -4.84
C PHE A 25 -43.37 -56.45 -4.33
N GLU A 26 -43.60 -56.27 -3.03
CA GLU A 26 -44.94 -56.29 -2.43
C GLU A 26 -45.83 -55.17 -2.98
N GLU A 27 -45.29 -53.97 -3.18
CA GLU A 27 -46.03 -52.87 -3.79
C GLU A 27 -46.41 -53.21 -5.25
N ARG A 28 -45.47 -53.78 -6.02
CA ARG A 28 -45.76 -54.29 -7.38
C ARG A 28 -46.74 -55.45 -7.38
N PHE A 29 -46.64 -56.35 -6.41
CA PHE A 29 -47.46 -57.54 -6.31
C PHE A 29 -48.90 -57.16 -5.99
N ARG A 30 -49.10 -56.23 -5.05
CA ARG A 30 -50.42 -55.67 -4.70
C ARG A 30 -51.02 -54.82 -5.82
N SER A 31 -50.21 -54.05 -6.55
CA SER A 31 -50.68 -53.18 -7.63
C SER A 31 -50.95 -53.91 -8.95
N ASN A 32 -50.19 -54.95 -9.29
CA ASN A 32 -50.33 -55.67 -10.58
C ASN A 32 -51.29 -56.85 -10.53
N ILE A 33 -51.59 -57.40 -9.35
CA ILE A 33 -52.55 -58.48 -9.24
C ILE A 33 -53.97 -57.91 -9.25
N GLN A 34 -54.50 -57.75 -10.47
CA GLN A 34 -55.94 -57.79 -10.67
C GLN A 34 -56.47 -59.14 -10.14
N ALA A 35 -57.70 -59.17 -9.64
CA ALA A 35 -58.34 -60.34 -8.99
C ALA A 35 -58.37 -61.67 -9.80
N LYS A 36 -57.79 -61.70 -11.01
CA LYS A 36 -57.73 -62.85 -11.93
C LYS A 36 -56.31 -63.37 -12.23
N HIS A 37 -55.25 -62.90 -11.56
CA HIS A 37 -53.90 -63.41 -11.84
C HIS A 37 -53.75 -64.88 -11.36
N PRO A 38 -53.19 -65.83 -12.14
CA PRO A 38 -53.11 -67.24 -11.77
C PRO A 38 -52.43 -67.52 -10.41
N VAL A 39 -51.52 -66.63 -9.99
CA VAL A 39 -50.84 -66.72 -8.69
C VAL A 39 -51.81 -66.56 -7.52
N THR A 40 -52.91 -65.81 -7.64
CA THR A 40 -53.89 -65.68 -6.55
C THR A 40 -54.59 -67.00 -6.25
N SER A 41 -54.88 -67.81 -7.27
CA SER A 41 -55.43 -69.16 -7.09
C SER A 41 -54.45 -70.09 -6.39
N VAL A 42 -53.14 -69.97 -6.69
CA VAL A 42 -52.09 -70.76 -6.03
C VAL A 42 -51.90 -70.32 -4.59
N LEU A 43 -51.87 -69.01 -4.31
CA LEU A 43 -51.77 -68.48 -2.95
C LEU A 43 -52.98 -68.86 -2.11
N LYS A 44 -54.20 -68.74 -2.66
CA LYS A 44 -55.43 -69.18 -2.00
C LYS A 44 -55.39 -70.67 -1.69
N TYR A 45 -54.85 -71.49 -2.59
CA TYR A 45 -54.64 -72.91 -2.34
C TYR A 45 -53.65 -73.15 -1.21
N CYS A 46 -52.52 -72.44 -1.19
CA CYS A 46 -51.50 -72.54 -0.15
C CYS A 46 -51.86 -71.79 1.15
N LYS A 47 -53.12 -71.35 1.34
CA LYS A 47 -53.57 -70.57 2.51
C LYS A 47 -52.69 -69.33 2.78
N ASP A 48 -52.27 -68.66 1.71
CA ASP A 48 -51.37 -67.50 1.71
C ASP A 48 -49.99 -67.74 2.34
N LYS A 49 -49.57 -69.01 2.50
CA LYS A 49 -48.22 -69.39 2.92
C LYS A 49 -47.22 -69.07 1.81
N ARG A 50 -46.41 -68.04 2.01
CA ARG A 50 -45.40 -67.61 1.05
C ARG A 50 -44.11 -67.14 1.73
N LEU A 51 -43.00 -67.30 1.02
CA LEU A 51 -41.67 -66.86 1.41
C LEU A 51 -41.01 -66.10 0.26
N TYR A 52 -40.13 -65.19 0.63
CA TYR A 52 -39.48 -64.22 -0.23
C TYR A 52 -37.98 -64.51 -0.27
N ILE A 53 -37.42 -64.69 -1.46
CA ILE A 53 -35.99 -65.00 -1.63
C ILE A 53 -35.37 -64.07 -2.65
N ASP A 54 -34.36 -63.30 -2.23
CA ASP A 54 -33.46 -62.61 -3.15
C ASP A 54 -32.30 -63.54 -3.54
N ASN A 55 -32.32 -64.05 -4.77
CA ASN A 55 -31.26 -64.92 -5.26
C ASN A 55 -29.91 -64.20 -5.44
N LYS A 56 -29.89 -62.86 -5.42
CA LYS A 56 -28.70 -62.02 -5.56
C LYS A 56 -28.13 -61.54 -4.23
N ALA A 57 -28.75 -61.88 -3.10
CA ALA A 57 -28.27 -61.55 -1.77
C ALA A 57 -26.80 -61.96 -1.55
N GLU A 58 -26.08 -61.24 -0.70
CA GLU A 58 -24.70 -61.63 -0.34
C GLU A 58 -24.69 -62.90 0.52
N LEU A 59 -23.52 -63.55 0.68
CA LEU A 59 -23.43 -64.84 1.38
C LEU A 59 -23.95 -64.79 2.83
N GLN A 60 -23.77 -63.65 3.52
CA GLN A 60 -24.28 -63.46 4.88
C GLN A 60 -25.82 -63.43 4.90
N GLU A 61 -26.42 -62.64 4.03
CA GLU A 61 -27.88 -62.54 3.87
C GLU A 61 -28.50 -63.86 3.40
N LYS A 62 -27.81 -64.65 2.57
CA LYS A 62 -28.28 -65.99 2.16
C LYS A 62 -28.45 -66.96 3.33
N ASN A 63 -27.59 -66.87 4.35
CA ASN A 63 -27.73 -67.73 5.52
C ASN A 63 -28.94 -67.34 6.37
N GLU A 64 -29.19 -66.04 6.52
CA GLU A 64 -30.39 -65.52 7.21
C GLU A 64 -31.67 -65.96 6.48
N ILE A 65 -31.70 -65.85 5.15
CA ILE A 65 -32.83 -66.34 4.32
C ILE A 65 -33.03 -67.85 4.50
N LEU A 66 -31.96 -68.64 4.57
CA LEU A 66 -32.06 -70.09 4.79
C LEU A 66 -32.61 -70.42 6.18
N GLU A 67 -32.18 -69.70 7.22
CA GLU A 67 -32.72 -69.84 8.58
C GLU A 67 -34.21 -69.51 8.61
N ASP A 68 -34.64 -68.43 7.94
CA ASP A 68 -36.05 -68.06 7.84
C ASP A 68 -36.89 -69.15 7.13
N ILE A 69 -36.37 -69.76 6.07
CA ILE A 69 -37.04 -70.88 5.37
C ILE A 69 -37.21 -72.08 6.31
N VAL A 70 -36.16 -72.44 7.05
CA VAL A 70 -36.20 -73.57 7.99
C VAL A 70 -37.19 -73.28 9.13
N ASN A 71 -37.10 -72.10 9.74
CA ASN A 71 -37.99 -71.67 10.81
C ASN A 71 -39.47 -71.65 10.37
N PHE A 72 -39.73 -71.22 9.13
CA PHE A 72 -41.06 -71.26 8.54
C PHE A 72 -41.58 -72.69 8.38
N ILE A 73 -40.76 -73.59 7.83
CA ILE A 73 -41.12 -75.00 7.65
C ILE A 73 -41.40 -75.66 9.01
N ASP A 74 -40.56 -75.42 10.01
CA ASP A 74 -40.73 -75.98 11.35
C ASP A 74 -42.00 -75.46 12.04
N CYS A 75 -42.28 -74.16 11.91
CA CYS A 75 -43.52 -73.56 12.41
C CYS A 75 -44.76 -74.17 11.74
N GLU A 76 -44.70 -74.43 10.42
CA GLU A 76 -45.79 -75.07 9.69
C GLU A 76 -45.94 -76.56 10.00
N ASN A 77 -44.85 -77.26 10.31
CA ASN A 77 -44.89 -78.66 10.74
C ASN A 77 -45.43 -78.79 12.16
N ALA A 78 -45.12 -77.85 13.07
CA ALA A 78 -45.64 -77.84 14.44
C ALA A 78 -47.17 -77.68 14.51
N LYS A 79 -47.79 -77.08 13.49
CA LYS A 79 -49.25 -76.93 13.38
C LYS A 79 -49.96 -78.22 12.95
N LYS A 80 -49.23 -79.29 12.60
CA LYS A 80 -49.79 -80.51 12.00
C LYS A 80 -49.69 -81.70 12.94
N VAL A 81 -50.66 -82.60 12.80
CA VAL A 81 -50.70 -83.88 13.53
C VAL A 81 -49.64 -84.85 13.00
N THR A 82 -49.27 -84.74 11.72
CA THR A 82 -48.19 -85.51 11.09
C THR A 82 -47.23 -84.57 10.36
N PRO A 83 -45.91 -84.62 10.62
CA PRO A 83 -44.95 -83.67 10.04
C PRO A 83 -44.61 -83.95 8.56
N TYR A 84 -44.95 -85.13 8.03
CA TYR A 84 -44.61 -85.51 6.65
C TYR A 84 -45.84 -85.92 5.87
N PHE A 85 -45.91 -85.47 4.62
CA PHE A 85 -46.92 -85.91 3.66
C PHE A 85 -46.61 -87.33 3.20
N SER A 86 -47.44 -88.31 3.60
CA SER A 86 -47.32 -89.70 3.15
C SER A 86 -48.49 -90.05 2.21
N SER A 87 -48.23 -89.98 0.90
CA SER A 87 -49.13 -90.55 -0.11
C SER A 87 -48.96 -92.07 -0.06
N ARG A 88 -49.94 -92.82 0.46
CA ARG A 88 -49.97 -94.28 0.31
C ARG A 88 -50.14 -94.62 -1.17
N PHE A 89 -49.02 -94.72 -1.88
CA PHE A 89 -48.95 -95.24 -3.24
C PHE A 89 -49.20 -96.75 -3.15
N LYS A 90 -50.43 -97.18 -3.45
CA LYS A 90 -50.78 -98.61 -3.53
C LYS A 90 -50.12 -99.21 -4.77
N GLN A 91 -48.94 -99.82 -4.63
CA GLN A 91 -48.41 -100.73 -5.62
C GLN A 91 -48.99 -102.13 -5.39
N THR A 92 -49.77 -102.60 -6.35
CA THR A 92 -50.20 -103.98 -6.51
C THR A 92 -49.10 -104.77 -7.21
N THR A 93 -48.53 -105.76 -6.52
CA THR A 93 -47.71 -106.82 -7.13
C THR A 93 -48.38 -108.16 -6.86
N GLU A 94 -48.98 -108.74 -7.91
CA GLU A 94 -49.44 -110.13 -7.92
C GLU A 94 -48.33 -111.04 -8.46
N ALA A 95 -48.18 -112.16 -7.78
CA ALA A 95 -47.27 -113.26 -8.06
C ALA A 95 -47.80 -114.18 -9.17
N SER A 96 -46.90 -114.90 -9.83
CA SER A 96 -47.20 -116.25 -10.31
C SER A 96 -45.93 -117.11 -10.34
N GLU A 97 -45.83 -117.99 -9.34
CA GLU A 97 -45.00 -119.20 -9.38
C GLU A 97 -45.71 -120.27 -10.21
N THR A 98 -44.97 -121.12 -10.93
CA THR A 98 -44.74 -122.53 -10.56
C THR A 98 -44.26 -123.40 -11.73
N ALA A 99 -43.52 -124.45 -11.33
CA ALA A 99 -43.29 -125.74 -12.01
C ALA A 99 -42.10 -125.89 -12.98
N LYS A 100 -41.02 -126.49 -12.46
CA LYS A 100 -40.54 -127.85 -12.85
C LYS A 100 -39.26 -128.22 -12.10
N THR A 101 -39.43 -129.03 -11.05
CA THR A 101 -38.39 -129.61 -10.20
C THR A 101 -37.47 -130.56 -10.96
N GLU A 102 -36.20 -130.57 -10.53
CA GLU A 102 -35.01 -131.27 -11.07
C GLU A 102 -34.29 -130.59 -12.24
N GLU A 103 -34.98 -129.99 -13.21
CA GLU A 103 -34.37 -129.01 -14.14
C GLU A 103 -34.23 -127.62 -13.46
N ALA A 104 -35.14 -127.29 -12.52
CA ALA A 104 -35.06 -126.11 -11.66
C ALA A 104 -33.89 -126.13 -10.67
N ALA A 105 -33.32 -127.27 -10.30
CA ALA A 105 -32.15 -127.31 -9.41
C ALA A 105 -30.87 -126.89 -10.16
N LYS A 106 -30.68 -127.38 -11.39
CA LYS A 106 -29.61 -126.92 -12.28
C LYS A 106 -29.84 -125.50 -12.77
N ALA A 107 -31.09 -125.10 -13.04
CA ALA A 107 -31.42 -123.72 -13.37
C ALA A 107 -31.27 -122.77 -12.18
N ALA A 108 -31.55 -123.21 -10.94
CA ALA A 108 -31.31 -122.42 -9.74
C ALA A 108 -29.82 -122.31 -9.40
N GLU A 109 -29.03 -123.36 -9.63
CA GLU A 109 -27.57 -123.29 -9.48
C GLU A 109 -26.92 -122.42 -10.57
N ALA A 110 -27.39 -122.53 -11.82
CA ALA A 110 -26.99 -121.64 -12.91
C ALA A 110 -27.46 -120.19 -12.68
N ALA A 111 -28.66 -119.99 -12.12
CA ALA A 111 -29.17 -118.65 -11.78
C ALA A 111 -28.38 -118.05 -10.62
N LYS A 112 -28.03 -118.82 -9.58
CA LYS A 112 -27.14 -118.36 -8.51
C LYS A 112 -25.76 -118.01 -9.03
N LYS A 113 -25.19 -118.82 -9.94
CA LYS A 113 -23.91 -118.51 -10.57
C LYS A 113 -23.99 -117.24 -11.42
N ALA A 114 -25.03 -117.09 -12.23
CA ALA A 114 -25.27 -115.89 -13.03
C ALA A 114 -25.51 -114.66 -12.15
N GLU A 115 -26.17 -114.82 -11.00
CA GLU A 115 -26.37 -113.75 -10.02
C GLU A 115 -25.05 -113.35 -9.35
N ILE A 116 -24.19 -114.31 -9.00
CA ILE A 116 -22.84 -114.04 -8.49
C ILE A 116 -22.02 -113.31 -9.55
N GLU A 117 -21.98 -113.80 -10.80
CA GLU A 117 -21.26 -113.15 -11.90
C GLU A 117 -21.82 -111.74 -12.18
N HIS A 118 -23.14 -111.56 -12.14
CA HIS A 118 -23.78 -110.25 -12.30
C HIS A 118 -23.43 -109.28 -11.15
N ASN A 119 -23.43 -109.77 -9.91
CA ASN A 119 -23.04 -108.97 -8.75
C ASN A 119 -21.55 -108.62 -8.76
N GLU A 120 -20.68 -109.55 -9.20
CA GLU A 120 -19.26 -109.28 -9.40
C GLU A 120 -19.03 -108.23 -10.48
N GLU A 121 -19.77 -108.31 -11.59
CA GLU A 121 -19.75 -107.31 -12.65
C GLU A 121 -20.27 -105.95 -12.18
N LEU A 122 -21.37 -105.92 -11.41
CA LEU A 122 -21.90 -104.70 -10.81
C LEU A 122 -20.89 -104.06 -9.86
N LEU A 123 -20.21 -104.86 -9.03
CA LEU A 123 -19.13 -104.39 -8.16
C LEU A 123 -17.91 -103.92 -8.95
N ARG A 124 -17.61 -104.55 -10.10
CA ARG A 124 -16.55 -104.10 -11.01
C ARG A 124 -16.90 -102.72 -11.58
N VAL A 125 -18.08 -102.56 -12.19
CA VAL A 125 -18.55 -101.29 -12.75
C VAL A 125 -18.65 -100.21 -11.66
N ARG A 126 -19.11 -100.55 -10.46
CA ARG A 126 -19.17 -99.61 -9.33
C ARG A 126 -17.78 -99.16 -8.89
N ARG A 127 -16.79 -100.06 -8.88
CA ARG A 127 -15.39 -99.69 -8.61
C ARG A 127 -14.83 -98.81 -9.71
N GLU A 128 -15.05 -99.15 -10.97
CA GLU A 128 -14.57 -98.36 -12.11
C GLU A 128 -15.17 -96.94 -12.12
N THR A 129 -16.48 -96.82 -11.88
CA THR A 129 -17.17 -95.52 -11.79
C THR A 129 -16.71 -94.69 -10.58
N PHE A 130 -16.43 -95.33 -9.44
CA PHE A 130 -15.85 -94.65 -8.29
C PHE A 130 -14.42 -94.17 -8.59
N GLU A 131 -13.59 -94.98 -9.23
CA GLU A 131 -12.23 -94.61 -9.60
C GLU A 131 -12.20 -93.53 -10.69
N THR A 132 -13.17 -93.47 -11.62
CA THR A 132 -13.31 -92.32 -12.53
C THR A 132 -13.69 -91.06 -11.78
N TYR A 133 -14.68 -91.14 -10.89
CA TYR A 133 -15.12 -89.98 -10.10
C TYR A 133 -14.00 -89.44 -9.20
N LYS A 134 -13.22 -90.33 -8.59
CA LYS A 134 -12.04 -89.96 -7.80
C LYS A 134 -10.99 -89.24 -8.64
N ARG A 135 -10.66 -89.75 -9.83
CA ARG A 135 -9.73 -89.08 -10.76
C ARG A 135 -10.22 -87.70 -11.19
N ASP A 136 -11.51 -87.55 -11.46
CA ASP A 136 -12.09 -86.26 -11.83
C ASP A 136 -12.06 -85.26 -10.67
N LEU A 137 -12.33 -85.71 -9.44
CA LEU A 137 -12.18 -84.90 -8.23
C LEU A 137 -10.74 -84.46 -8.00
N GLU A 138 -9.77 -85.37 -8.11
CA GLU A 138 -8.34 -85.06 -7.97
C GLU A 138 -7.89 -84.04 -9.02
N LYS A 139 -8.37 -84.19 -10.27
CA LYS A 139 -8.11 -83.22 -11.34
C LYS A 139 -8.68 -81.84 -11.02
N ASN A 140 -9.94 -81.77 -10.57
CA ASN A 140 -10.58 -80.51 -10.20
C ASN A 140 -9.85 -79.82 -9.03
N ILE A 141 -9.44 -80.57 -8.01
CA ILE A 141 -8.66 -80.02 -6.87
C ILE A 141 -7.32 -79.48 -7.37
N ASN A 142 -6.62 -80.21 -8.24
CA ASN A 142 -5.35 -79.76 -8.79
C ASN A 142 -5.49 -78.49 -9.64
N GLU A 143 -6.53 -78.40 -10.48
CA GLU A 143 -6.83 -77.20 -11.25
C GLU A 143 -7.13 -75.99 -10.35
N GLN A 144 -7.88 -76.18 -9.26
CA GLN A 144 -8.14 -75.11 -8.29
C GLN A 144 -6.87 -74.67 -7.54
N ASN A 145 -5.98 -75.61 -7.21
CA ASN A 145 -4.70 -75.30 -6.59
C ASN A 145 -3.79 -74.49 -7.52
N ILE A 146 -3.75 -74.83 -8.81
CA ILE A 146 -3.00 -74.07 -9.83
C ILE A 146 -3.56 -72.65 -9.95
N LYS A 147 -4.89 -72.49 -10.11
CA LYS A 147 -5.54 -71.16 -10.17
C LYS A 147 -5.26 -70.34 -8.93
N THR A 148 -5.28 -70.96 -7.75
CA THR A 148 -4.96 -70.30 -6.48
C THR A 148 -3.50 -69.85 -6.43
N ALA A 149 -2.57 -70.65 -6.94
CA ALA A 149 -1.15 -70.28 -7.02
C ALA A 149 -0.91 -69.12 -8.00
N GLU A 150 -1.55 -69.14 -9.17
CA GLU A 150 -1.49 -68.06 -10.16
C GLU A 150 -2.05 -66.75 -9.58
N ALA A 151 -3.20 -66.80 -8.89
CA ALA A 151 -3.79 -65.64 -8.22
C ALA A 151 -2.83 -65.05 -7.16
N LYS A 152 -2.18 -65.90 -6.36
CA LYS A 152 -1.17 -65.45 -5.38
C LYS A 152 0.01 -64.75 -6.04
N GLN A 153 0.50 -65.25 -7.18
CA GLN A 153 1.57 -64.60 -7.93
C GLN A 153 1.15 -63.24 -8.50
N GLN A 154 -0.09 -63.13 -9.01
CA GLN A 154 -0.63 -61.86 -9.50
C GLN A 154 -0.77 -60.84 -8.38
N ILE A 155 -1.27 -61.24 -7.21
CA ILE A 155 -1.37 -60.37 -6.02
C ILE A 155 0.02 -59.88 -5.62
N GLN A 156 1.01 -60.78 -5.54
CA GLN A 156 2.38 -60.39 -5.20
C GLN A 156 2.97 -59.39 -6.22
N LYS A 157 2.69 -59.58 -7.52
CA LYS A 157 3.11 -58.65 -8.57
C LYS A 157 2.47 -57.28 -8.38
N LEU A 158 1.16 -57.22 -8.12
CA LEU A 158 0.44 -55.97 -7.87
C LEU A 158 0.94 -55.26 -6.61
N GLU A 159 1.19 -55.99 -5.52
CA GLU A 159 1.78 -55.43 -4.29
C GLU A 159 3.14 -54.79 -4.55
N TYR A 160 3.96 -55.42 -5.39
CA TYR A 160 5.25 -54.86 -5.79
C TYR A 160 5.10 -53.59 -6.63
N GLU A 161 4.19 -53.58 -7.61
CA GLU A 161 3.89 -52.39 -8.42
C GLU A 161 3.37 -51.23 -7.54
N VAL A 162 2.47 -51.49 -6.59
CA VAL A 162 2.00 -50.47 -5.63
C VAL A 162 3.17 -49.91 -4.83
N ARG A 163 4.05 -50.75 -4.27
CA ARG A 163 5.23 -50.29 -3.52
C ARG A 163 6.16 -49.42 -4.37
N LEU A 164 6.37 -49.77 -5.64
CA LEU A 164 7.16 -48.93 -6.55
C LEU A 164 6.55 -47.55 -6.73
N THR A 165 5.24 -47.47 -6.97
CA THR A 165 4.56 -46.17 -7.12
C THR A 165 4.60 -45.33 -5.85
N GLU A 166 4.54 -45.94 -4.66
CA GLU A 166 4.70 -45.24 -3.39
C GLU A 166 6.10 -44.67 -3.19
N ILE A 167 7.14 -45.42 -3.60
CA ILE A 167 8.52 -44.95 -3.56
C ILE A 167 8.73 -43.80 -4.54
N GLU A 168 8.21 -43.90 -5.77
CA GLU A 168 8.27 -42.83 -6.76
C GLU A 168 7.56 -41.57 -6.26
N LYS A 169 6.37 -41.71 -5.66
CA LYS A 169 5.65 -40.60 -5.04
C LYS A 169 6.45 -39.93 -3.94
N LYS A 170 7.05 -40.71 -3.01
CA LYS A 170 7.91 -40.17 -1.95
C LYS A 170 9.14 -39.45 -2.49
N ASN A 171 9.76 -39.98 -3.54
CA ASN A 171 10.90 -39.33 -4.19
C ASN A 171 10.50 -38.01 -4.86
N LEU A 172 9.31 -37.94 -5.47
CA LEU A 172 8.77 -36.71 -6.04
C LEU A 172 8.44 -35.67 -4.96
N GLU A 173 7.84 -36.10 -3.85
CA GLU A 173 7.56 -35.24 -2.69
C GLU A 173 8.85 -34.68 -2.07
N GLU A 174 9.89 -35.50 -1.89
CA GLU A 174 11.19 -35.05 -1.40
C GLU A 174 11.86 -34.06 -2.37
N LYS A 175 11.75 -34.32 -3.69
CA LYS A 175 12.26 -33.41 -4.71
C LYS A 175 11.52 -32.07 -4.71
N ALA A 176 10.20 -32.09 -4.55
CA ALA A 176 9.38 -30.89 -4.43
C ALA A 176 9.74 -30.08 -3.17
N ALA A 177 9.86 -30.75 -2.02
CA ALA A 177 10.26 -30.11 -0.76
C ALA A 177 11.66 -29.46 -0.85
N LYS A 178 12.62 -30.12 -1.52
CA LYS A 178 13.95 -29.53 -1.77
C LYS A 178 13.88 -28.30 -2.67
N ALA A 179 13.03 -28.32 -3.70
CA ALA A 179 12.84 -27.18 -4.59
C ALA A 179 12.19 -25.99 -3.86
N GLU A 180 11.16 -26.24 -3.03
CA GLU A 180 10.52 -25.20 -2.20
C GLU A 180 11.49 -24.58 -1.21
N HIS A 181 12.30 -25.41 -0.52
CA HIS A 181 13.34 -24.92 0.39
C HIS A 181 14.38 -24.06 -0.35
N GLN A 182 14.79 -24.47 -1.56
CA GLN A 182 15.72 -23.68 -2.38
C GLN A 182 15.10 -22.35 -2.81
N GLU A 183 13.82 -22.32 -3.20
CA GLU A 183 13.12 -21.09 -3.56
C GLU A 183 12.98 -20.13 -2.37
N GLN A 184 12.63 -20.66 -1.18
CA GLN A 184 12.56 -19.86 0.04
C GLN A 184 13.93 -19.25 0.40
N TYR A 185 15.01 -20.03 0.27
CA TYR A 185 16.36 -19.55 0.50
C TYR A 185 16.74 -18.41 -0.46
N GLN A 186 16.40 -18.53 -1.74
CA GLN A 186 16.64 -17.46 -2.73
C GLN A 186 15.84 -16.20 -2.41
N LYS A 187 14.55 -16.33 -2.07
CA LYS A 187 13.71 -15.20 -1.66
C LYS A 187 14.26 -14.47 -0.44
N GLU A 188 14.79 -15.20 0.54
CA GLU A 188 15.39 -14.59 1.73
C GLU A 188 16.69 -13.85 1.38
N LEU A 189 17.51 -14.40 0.48
CA LEU A 189 18.73 -13.77 -0.01
C LEU A 189 18.43 -12.46 -0.75
N GLU A 190 17.49 -12.49 -1.70
CA GLU A 190 17.01 -11.30 -2.42
C GLU A 190 16.46 -10.23 -1.46
N LYS A 191 15.69 -10.65 -0.44
CA LYS A 191 15.18 -9.74 0.59
C LYS A 191 16.31 -9.06 1.35
N LYS A 192 17.34 -9.80 1.76
CA LYS A 192 18.51 -9.23 2.46
C LYS A 192 19.29 -8.25 1.59
N GLU A 193 19.48 -8.58 0.32
CA GLU A 193 20.13 -7.68 -0.64
C GLU A 193 19.33 -6.39 -0.85
N ARG A 194 18.01 -6.50 -0.97
CA ARG A 194 17.11 -5.35 -1.10
C ARG A 194 17.16 -4.44 0.12
N GLU A 195 17.14 -5.03 1.32
CA GLU A 195 17.27 -4.27 2.58
C GLU A 195 18.62 -3.57 2.69
N LYS A 196 19.71 -4.22 2.25
CA LYS A 196 21.05 -3.63 2.22
C LYS A 196 21.10 -2.42 1.27
N LEU A 197 20.62 -2.57 0.04
CA LEU A 197 20.56 -1.48 -0.95
C LEU A 197 19.70 -0.32 -0.45
N GLN A 198 18.57 -0.62 0.21
CA GLN A 198 17.71 0.42 0.77
C GLN A 198 18.40 1.22 1.89
N ARG A 199 19.19 0.55 2.75
CA ARG A 199 19.99 1.21 3.79
C ARG A 199 21.08 2.09 3.17
N GLU A 200 21.83 1.55 2.20
CA GLU A 200 22.88 2.30 1.50
C GLU A 200 22.33 3.55 0.80
N HIS A 201 21.18 3.44 0.13
CA HIS A 201 20.52 4.57 -0.51
C HIS A 201 20.10 5.63 0.52
N LYS A 202 19.53 5.21 1.65
CA LYS A 202 19.11 6.13 2.71
C LYS A 202 20.32 6.85 3.33
N GLU A 203 21.42 6.15 3.57
CA GLU A 203 22.66 6.75 4.08
C GLU A 203 23.26 7.75 3.09
N GLN A 204 23.27 7.44 1.79
CA GLN A 204 23.70 8.38 0.75
C GLN A 204 22.81 9.63 0.70
N GLU A 205 21.49 9.46 0.80
CA GLU A 205 20.56 10.58 0.81
C GLU A 205 20.77 11.48 2.04
N GLU A 206 20.94 10.90 3.23
CA GLU A 206 21.25 11.63 4.45
C GLU A 206 22.58 12.40 4.33
N LYS A 207 23.60 11.78 3.74
CA LYS A 207 24.90 12.42 3.47
C LYS A 207 24.73 13.62 2.54
N HIS A 208 24.03 13.45 1.41
CA HIS A 208 23.76 14.54 0.46
C HIS A 208 22.93 15.67 1.09
N GLN A 209 21.97 15.35 1.98
CA GLN A 209 21.22 16.35 2.72
C GLN A 209 22.11 17.16 3.68
N ARG A 210 23.04 16.51 4.38
CA ARG A 210 24.01 17.20 5.25
C ARG A 210 24.94 18.10 4.46
N GLU A 211 25.53 17.60 3.38
CA GLU A 211 26.41 18.39 2.50
C GLU A 211 25.69 19.62 1.93
N ARG A 212 24.43 19.49 1.50
CA ARG A 212 23.63 20.65 1.03
C ARG A 212 23.38 21.67 2.14
N LYS A 213 23.10 21.22 3.37
CA LYS A 213 22.91 22.13 4.52
C LYS A 213 24.20 22.89 4.84
N GLU A 214 25.33 22.19 4.88
CA GLU A 214 26.64 22.80 5.13
C GLU A 214 27.02 23.82 4.04
N GLN A 215 26.80 23.49 2.76
CA GLN A 215 27.01 24.43 1.66
C GLN A 215 26.10 25.66 1.79
N ALA A 216 24.82 25.48 2.11
CA ALA A 216 23.89 26.58 2.30
C ALA A 216 24.31 27.50 3.45
N GLU A 217 24.79 26.95 4.57
CA GLU A 217 25.33 27.75 5.67
C GLU A 217 26.59 28.51 5.27
N LYS A 218 27.50 27.88 4.53
CA LYS A 218 28.71 28.53 4.03
C LYS A 218 28.37 29.73 3.12
N TYR A 219 27.43 29.54 2.19
CA TYR A 219 26.95 30.64 1.35
C TYR A 219 26.30 31.76 2.17
N LYS A 220 25.49 31.42 3.18
CA LYS A 220 24.88 32.41 4.07
C LYS A 220 25.91 33.24 4.82
N ARG A 221 27.00 32.62 5.31
CA ARG A 221 28.11 33.33 5.97
C ARG A 221 28.83 34.26 5.00
N GLN A 222 29.16 33.77 3.80
CA GLN A 222 29.82 34.58 2.77
C GLN A 222 28.98 35.80 2.36
N LEU A 223 27.67 35.62 2.17
CA LEU A 223 26.76 36.74 1.87
C LEU A 223 26.74 37.77 2.99
N LYS A 224 26.70 37.32 4.25
CA LYS A 224 26.72 38.22 5.41
C LYS A 224 28.03 39.00 5.51
N GLU A 225 29.17 38.35 5.28
CA GLU A 225 30.47 39.01 5.25
C GLU A 225 30.57 40.05 4.13
N GLN A 226 30.05 39.75 2.94
CA GLN A 226 29.97 40.71 1.84
C GLN A 226 29.06 41.90 2.18
N GLU A 227 27.90 41.65 2.78
CA GLU A 227 26.99 42.70 3.22
C GLU A 227 27.64 43.62 4.26
N ASP A 228 28.32 43.05 5.25
CA ASP A 228 29.03 43.80 6.29
C ASP A 228 30.20 44.62 5.70
N LYS A 229 30.94 44.06 4.73
CA LYS A 229 32.00 44.78 4.02
C LYS A 229 31.43 45.97 3.25
N PHE A 230 30.35 45.76 2.51
CA PHE A 230 29.68 46.81 1.74
C PHE A 230 29.15 47.93 2.64
N LYS A 231 28.57 47.59 3.80
CA LYS A 231 28.14 48.58 4.81
C LYS A 231 29.30 49.43 5.34
N ARG A 232 30.47 48.83 5.58
CA ARG A 232 31.67 49.57 6.02
C ARG A 232 32.18 50.50 4.94
N GLU A 233 32.30 50.01 3.70
CA GLU A 233 32.73 50.82 2.55
C GLU A 233 31.79 52.02 2.32
N LEU A 234 30.48 51.81 2.43
CA LEU A 234 29.49 52.90 2.34
C LEU A 234 29.68 53.93 3.45
N LYS A 235 29.89 53.48 4.69
CA LYS A 235 30.10 54.37 5.84
C LYS A 235 31.38 55.20 5.69
N GLU A 236 32.48 54.58 5.27
CA GLU A 236 33.75 55.28 5.01
C GLU A 236 33.60 56.32 3.89
N GLN A 237 32.87 56.00 2.81
CA GLN A 237 32.57 56.98 1.75
C GLN A 237 31.71 58.13 2.24
N GLU A 238 30.76 57.89 3.13
CA GLU A 238 29.93 58.94 3.73
C GLU A 238 30.74 59.85 4.65
N GLU A 239 31.59 59.28 5.51
CA GLU A 239 32.51 60.04 6.37
C GLU A 239 33.49 60.88 5.56
N THR A 240 34.06 60.32 4.48
CA THR A 240 34.96 61.05 3.58
C THR A 240 34.26 62.23 2.92
N ARG A 241 33.04 62.02 2.39
CA ARG A 241 32.23 63.09 1.81
C ARG A 241 31.87 64.16 2.84
N GLN A 242 31.60 63.77 4.08
CA GLN A 242 31.32 64.70 5.15
C GLN A 242 32.52 65.59 5.47
N GLN A 243 33.72 65.00 5.61
CA GLN A 243 34.96 65.74 5.83
C GLN A 243 35.29 66.69 4.66
N GLU A 244 35.03 66.28 3.41
CA GLU A 244 35.22 67.16 2.25
C GLU A 244 34.26 68.35 2.28
N ARG A 245 32.99 68.15 2.66
CA ARG A 245 32.01 69.23 2.84
C ARG A 245 32.48 70.21 3.92
N GLU A 246 32.89 69.72 5.08
CA GLU A 246 33.38 70.56 6.18
C GLU A 246 34.60 71.41 5.77
N LYS A 247 35.56 70.80 5.05
CA LYS A 247 36.72 71.54 4.50
C LYS A 247 36.30 72.60 3.49
N GLN A 248 35.32 72.33 2.64
CA GLN A 248 34.81 73.31 1.68
C GLN A 248 34.09 74.47 2.40
N GLU A 249 33.28 74.16 3.40
CA GLU A 249 32.60 75.16 4.23
C GLU A 249 33.59 76.05 4.98
N GLU A 250 34.65 75.47 5.55
CA GLU A 250 35.72 76.22 6.21
C GLU A 250 36.44 77.16 5.23
N LYS A 251 36.81 76.66 4.03
CA LYS A 251 37.39 77.50 2.98
C LYS A 251 36.46 78.66 2.60
N HIS A 252 35.17 78.40 2.44
CA HIS A 252 34.18 79.44 2.16
C HIS A 252 34.05 80.46 3.30
N ARG A 253 34.13 79.99 4.56
CA ARG A 253 34.08 80.85 5.74
C ARG A 253 35.30 81.76 5.83
N ASN A 254 36.50 81.21 5.61
CA ASN A 254 37.74 81.98 5.62
C ASN A 254 37.77 83.01 4.49
N LYS A 255 37.36 82.62 3.28
CA LYS A 255 37.25 83.55 2.14
C LYS A 255 36.29 84.71 2.42
N ARG A 256 35.16 84.45 3.09
CA ARG A 256 34.22 85.51 3.53
C ARG A 256 34.86 86.44 4.55
N LYS A 257 35.54 85.90 5.56
CA LYS A 257 36.26 86.71 6.57
C LYS A 257 37.32 87.61 5.93
N GLU A 258 38.14 87.07 5.02
CA GLU A 258 39.14 87.85 4.29
C GLU A 258 38.52 88.98 3.46
N GLN A 259 37.38 88.72 2.82
CA GLN A 259 36.63 89.74 2.09
C GLN A 259 36.08 90.82 3.02
N GLU A 260 35.53 90.44 4.18
CA GLU A 260 35.06 91.38 5.20
C GLU A 260 36.20 92.24 5.74
N GLU A 261 37.36 91.65 6.09
CA GLU A 261 38.54 92.39 6.53
C GLU A 261 39.06 93.35 5.45
N LYS A 262 39.09 92.90 4.19
CA LYS A 262 39.51 93.75 3.08
C LYS A 262 38.56 94.95 2.89
N LEU A 263 37.25 94.72 2.96
CA LEU A 263 36.25 95.79 2.91
C LEU A 263 36.38 96.73 4.11
N GLN A 264 36.67 96.20 5.29
CA GLN A 264 36.88 96.99 6.50
C GLN A 264 38.10 97.90 6.37
N ARG A 265 39.25 97.37 5.93
CA ARG A 265 40.46 98.19 5.67
C ARG A 265 40.23 99.27 4.61
N GLN A 266 39.50 98.93 3.54
CA GLN A 266 39.15 99.91 2.51
C GLN A 266 38.27 101.04 3.06
N ARG A 267 37.33 100.72 3.96
CA ARG A 267 36.52 101.75 4.64
C ARG A 267 37.37 102.63 5.54
N GLU A 268 38.26 102.04 6.33
CA GLU A 268 39.17 102.78 7.22
C GLU A 268 40.09 103.73 6.42
N GLU A 269 40.69 103.25 5.33
CA GLU A 269 41.51 104.08 4.43
C GLU A 269 40.70 105.23 3.79
N GLN A 270 39.45 104.98 3.40
CA GLN A 270 38.57 106.03 2.88
C GLN A 270 38.23 107.04 3.97
N GLU A 271 37.93 106.59 5.18
CA GLU A 271 37.63 107.46 6.31
C GLU A 271 38.83 108.36 6.67
N ASP A 272 40.05 107.81 6.65
CA ASP A 272 41.28 108.57 6.89
C ASP A 272 41.55 109.60 5.77
N LYS A 273 41.31 109.24 4.51
CA LYS A 273 41.36 110.20 3.39
C LYS A 273 40.35 111.32 3.58
N TYR A 274 39.10 110.99 3.91
CA TYR A 274 38.08 111.99 4.19
C TYR A 274 38.45 112.90 5.37
N LYS A 275 38.99 112.35 6.47
CA LYS A 275 39.47 113.15 7.61
C LYS A 275 40.61 114.10 7.22
N THR A 276 41.52 113.65 6.36
CA THR A 276 42.65 114.46 5.89
C THR A 276 42.16 115.58 4.98
N GLU A 277 41.31 115.28 4.00
CA GLU A 277 40.68 116.29 3.13
C GLU A 277 39.85 117.30 3.93
N LEU A 278 39.14 116.85 4.97
CA LEU A 278 38.38 117.74 5.86
C LEU A 278 39.31 118.69 6.62
N LYS A 279 40.41 118.18 7.19
CA LYS A 279 41.43 119.00 7.86
C LYS A 279 42.06 120.03 6.92
N GLU A 280 42.41 119.64 5.70
CA GLU A 280 42.96 120.57 4.71
C GLU A 280 41.95 121.67 4.34
N LYS A 281 40.67 121.31 4.18
CA LYS A 281 39.60 122.29 3.95
C LYS A 281 39.42 123.23 5.14
N GLU A 282 39.46 122.71 6.37
CA GLU A 282 39.41 123.53 7.58
C GLU A 282 40.61 124.50 7.67
N GLU A 283 41.82 124.06 7.32
CA GLU A 283 43.01 124.92 7.30
C GLU A 283 42.94 125.99 6.21
N LYS A 284 42.47 125.64 5.01
CA LYS A 284 42.18 126.61 3.94
C LYS A 284 41.17 127.64 4.41
N PHE A 285 40.06 127.20 5.00
CA PHE A 285 39.01 128.09 5.51
C PHE A 285 39.53 129.01 6.62
N LYS A 286 40.35 128.50 7.55
CA LYS A 286 41.01 129.34 8.58
C LYS A 286 41.96 130.38 7.96
N SER A 287 42.70 129.99 6.92
CA SER A 287 43.62 130.88 6.21
C SER A 287 42.87 131.98 5.45
N GLU A 288 41.76 131.63 4.77
CA GLU A 288 40.86 132.57 4.10
C GLU A 288 40.22 133.54 5.10
N LEU A 289 39.73 133.03 6.25
CA LEU A 289 39.21 133.86 7.33
C LEU A 289 40.26 134.86 7.84
N LYS A 290 41.49 134.40 8.06
CA LYS A 290 42.59 135.26 8.53
C LYS A 290 42.96 136.32 7.48
N LEU A 291 42.96 135.96 6.20
CA LEU A 291 43.18 136.91 5.10
C LEU A 291 42.06 137.95 5.06
N HIS A 292 40.80 137.53 5.16
CA HIS A 292 39.65 138.42 5.22
C HIS A 292 39.73 139.37 6.43
N GLU A 293 40.15 138.87 7.59
CA GLU A 293 40.39 139.67 8.79
C GLU A 293 41.51 140.70 8.56
N MET A 294 42.62 140.32 7.90
CA MET A 294 43.68 141.25 7.53
C MET A 294 43.19 142.34 6.56
N ILE A 295 42.39 141.98 5.55
CA ILE A 295 41.79 142.93 4.60
C ILE A 295 40.85 143.88 5.34
N SER A 296 39.94 143.35 6.17
CA SER A 296 39.01 144.16 6.97
C SER A 296 39.74 145.10 7.93
N ASN A 297 40.82 144.66 8.57
CA ASN A 297 41.65 145.51 9.44
C ASN A 297 42.37 146.60 8.63
N ARG A 298 42.84 146.28 7.42
CA ARG A 298 43.46 147.25 6.51
C ARG A 298 42.47 148.30 6.03
N GLU A 299 41.25 147.89 5.67
CA GLU A 299 40.16 148.78 5.28
C GLU A 299 39.75 149.69 6.45
N ARG A 300 39.60 149.15 7.65
CA ARG A 300 39.36 149.93 8.87
C ARG A 300 40.45 150.98 9.09
N LYS A 301 41.72 150.60 8.95
CA LYS A 301 42.84 151.54 9.09
C LYS A 301 42.83 152.63 8.01
N GLN A 302 42.51 152.28 6.76
CA GLN A 302 42.35 153.27 5.69
C GLN A 302 41.18 154.23 5.95
N GLN A 303 40.06 153.74 6.48
CA GLN A 303 38.95 154.60 6.91
C GLN A 303 39.36 155.52 8.06
N GLU A 304 40.08 155.00 9.06
CA GLU A 304 40.61 155.80 10.17
C GLU A 304 41.56 156.90 9.67
N ASP A 305 42.53 156.56 8.82
CA ASP A 305 43.47 157.50 8.20
C ASP A 305 42.72 158.53 7.34
N SER A 306 41.68 158.11 6.59
CA SER A 306 40.82 158.99 5.81
C SER A 306 40.07 159.98 6.69
N HIS A 307 39.43 159.51 7.77
CA HIS A 307 38.75 160.38 8.73
C HIS A 307 39.73 161.28 9.49
N GLN A 308 40.97 160.86 9.70
CA GLN A 308 41.99 161.69 10.32
C GLN A 308 42.44 162.81 9.37
N ARG A 309 42.62 162.51 8.08
CA ARG A 309 42.84 163.54 7.04
C ARG A 309 41.66 164.49 6.89
N GLU A 310 40.44 163.98 6.90
CA GLU A 310 39.23 164.81 6.83
C GLU A 310 39.13 165.74 8.04
N ARG A 311 39.44 165.25 9.25
CA ARG A 311 39.56 166.08 10.45
C ARG A 311 40.66 167.14 10.33
N GLN A 312 41.82 166.80 9.77
CA GLN A 312 42.89 167.77 9.52
C GLN A 312 42.47 168.85 8.53
N LEU A 313 41.87 168.47 7.40
CA LEU A 313 41.33 169.41 6.41
C LEU A 313 40.23 170.30 7.01
N TYR A 314 39.37 169.74 7.87
CA TYR A 314 38.35 170.51 8.58
C TYR A 314 38.98 171.54 9.54
N GLU A 315 40.03 171.17 10.28
CA GLU A 315 40.75 172.11 11.14
C GLU A 315 41.54 173.15 10.34
N GLU A 316 42.19 172.78 9.24
CA GLU A 316 42.83 173.72 8.31
C GLU A 316 41.81 174.71 7.73
N PHE A 317 40.65 174.22 7.31
CA PHE A 317 39.55 175.04 6.80
C PHE A 317 39.00 175.99 7.87
N LYS A 318 38.85 175.50 9.11
CA LYS A 318 38.42 176.31 10.26
C LYS A 318 39.45 177.39 10.60
N GLN A 319 40.74 177.06 10.63
CA GLN A 319 41.82 178.03 10.82
C GLN A 319 41.81 179.10 9.72
N LYS A 320 41.57 178.70 8.47
CA LYS A 320 41.45 179.64 7.34
C LYS A 320 40.24 180.55 7.47
N LEU A 321 39.09 180.04 7.88
CA LEU A 321 37.90 180.85 8.17
C LEU A 321 38.13 181.83 9.32
N GLU A 322 38.80 181.40 10.39
CA GLU A 322 39.18 182.28 11.51
C GLU A 322 40.14 183.38 11.07
N GLN A 323 41.08 183.07 10.17
CA GLN A 323 42.01 184.03 9.56
C GLN A 323 41.26 185.03 8.66
N ASP A 324 40.37 184.56 7.77
CA ASP A 324 39.56 185.42 6.89
C ASP A 324 38.62 186.33 7.71
N LEU A 325 38.08 185.85 8.83
CA LEU A 325 37.28 186.65 9.78
C LEU A 325 38.11 187.73 10.48
N LYS A 326 39.41 187.48 10.69
CA LYS A 326 40.35 188.43 11.27
C LYS A 326 40.72 189.51 10.26
N ASP A 327 41.05 189.11 9.03
CA ASP A 327 41.42 190.02 7.94
C ASP A 327 40.21 190.88 7.47
N SER A 328 38.98 190.34 7.58
CA SER A 328 37.74 191.10 7.34
C SER A 328 37.42 192.14 8.44
N LYS A 329 37.89 191.97 9.68
CA LYS A 329 37.69 192.96 10.75
C LYS A 329 38.66 194.13 10.62
N ASP A 330 39.88 193.88 10.16
CA ASP A 330 40.89 194.93 9.98
C ASP A 330 40.61 195.82 8.77
N SER A 331 39.87 195.32 7.76
CA SER A 331 39.48 196.06 6.56
C SER A 331 38.39 197.13 6.76
N LYS A 332 37.80 197.26 7.96
CA LYS A 332 36.65 198.15 8.22
C LYS A 332 36.96 199.43 9.01
N CYS A 333 38.20 199.72 9.36
CA CYS A 333 38.48 200.73 10.40
C CYS A 333 39.21 202.03 9.99
N LEU A 334 39.45 202.36 8.71
CA LEU A 334 39.96 203.69 8.35
C LEU A 334 39.38 204.23 7.02
N ILE A 335 38.09 204.56 7.06
CA ILE A 335 37.53 205.73 6.36
C ILE A 335 36.81 206.55 7.44
N GLN A 336 37.51 207.54 8.01
CA GLN A 336 37.04 208.91 8.29
C GLN A 336 38.07 209.69 9.08
#